data_AF-A0A917J5F4-F1
#
_entry.id   AF-A0A917J5F4-F1
#
_cell.length_a   1.000
_cell.length_b   1.000
_cell.length_c   1.000
_cell.angle_alpha   90.00
_cell.angle_beta   90.00
_cell.angle_gamma   90.00
#
_symmetry.space_group_name_H-M   'P 1'
#
loop_
_entity.id
_entity.type
_entity.pdbx_description
1 polymer ?
#
loop_
_entity_poly.entity_id
_entity_poly.type
_entity_poly.pdbx_seq_one_letter_code
_entity_poly.pdbx_strand_id
1 'polypeptide(L)'
;MAVVKDYELAEQYLVDIFKDVPSRLHEFTGSESSPWLCLQVLAKSKLKGYASALRASKAKTNFDSMERLKFDSYVDAMTTEQQIVFCGVYYYQKSTALLAQELNKADDEVKKILKEAFLMIKNG
;
A
#
# COMPACT_ATOMS: atom_id res chain seq x y z
N MET A 1 0.93 -18.57 3.41
CA MET A 1 1.11 -18.33 1.97
C MET A 1 2.28 -17.36 1.82
N ALA A 2 3.36 -17.76 1.16
CA ALA A 2 4.57 -16.95 1.02
C ALA A 2 4.48 -16.08 -0.24
N VAL A 3 4.66 -14.76 -0.07
CA VAL A 3 4.56 -13.72 -1.12
C VAL A 3 5.66 -13.87 -2.17
N VAL A 4 6.78 -14.49 -1.81
CA VAL A 4 7.87 -14.88 -2.70
C VAL A 4 8.09 -16.37 -2.49
N LYS A 5 7.97 -17.17 -3.55
CA LYS A 5 8.17 -18.63 -3.50
C LYS A 5 9.66 -19.01 -3.47
N ASP A 6 10.50 -18.06 -3.84
CA ASP A 6 11.96 -18.14 -3.79
C ASP A 6 12.44 -17.46 -2.50
N TYR A 7 12.93 -18.27 -1.56
CA TYR A 7 13.38 -17.79 -0.26
C TYR A 7 14.60 -16.87 -0.35
N GLU A 8 15.54 -17.16 -1.25
CA GLU A 8 16.76 -16.38 -1.43
C GLU A 8 16.42 -14.99 -2.00
N LEU A 9 15.49 -14.94 -2.95
CA LEU A 9 15.01 -13.68 -3.51
C LEU A 9 14.25 -12.85 -2.47
N ALA A 10 13.45 -13.50 -1.61
CA ALA A 10 12.73 -12.84 -0.53
C ALA A 10 13.69 -12.22 0.49
N GLU A 11 14.72 -12.97 0.87
CA GLU A 11 15.78 -12.51 1.76
C GLU A 11 16.55 -11.34 1.14
N GLN A 12 16.87 -11.41 -0.14
CA GLN A 12 17.54 -10.31 -0.85
C GLN A 12 16.69 -9.03 -0.85
N TYR A 13 15.37 -9.14 -1.06
CA TYR A 13 14.49 -7.97 -0.96
C TYR A 13 14.46 -7.38 0.45
N LEU A 14 14.42 -8.21 1.49
CA LEU A 14 14.48 -7.74 2.87
C LEU A 14 15.81 -7.03 3.14
N VAL A 15 16.93 -7.64 2.75
CA VAL A 15 18.27 -7.05 2.89
C VAL A 15 18.34 -5.69 2.20
N ASP A 16 17.82 -5.57 0.98
CA ASP A 16 17.83 -4.32 0.22
C ASP A 16 16.91 -3.24 0.79
N ILE A 17 15.83 -3.62 1.48
CA ILE A 17 14.96 -2.68 2.20
C ILE A 17 15.66 -2.19 3.47
N PHE A 18 16.23 -3.11 4.26
CA PHE A 18 16.88 -2.77 5.52
C PHE A 18 18.21 -2.01 5.34
N LYS A 19 18.91 -2.20 4.22
CA LYS A 19 20.08 -1.37 3.84
C LYS A 19 19.74 0.10 3.65
N ASP A 20 18.50 0.42 3.28
CA ASP A 20 18.06 1.80 3.04
C ASP A 20 17.49 2.46 4.31
N VAL A 21 17.29 1.72 5.39
CA VAL A 21 16.77 2.26 6.66
C VAL A 21 17.76 3.25 7.30
N PRO A 22 19.08 2.98 7.38
CA PRO A 22 20.02 3.92 7.98
C PRO A 22 20.08 5.29 7.30
N SER A 23 19.93 5.34 5.96
CA SER A 23 19.94 6.60 5.22
C SER A 23 18.64 7.40 5.38
N ARG A 24 17.58 6.75 5.83
CA ARG A 24 16.24 7.34 6.06
C ARG A 24 15.87 7.42 7.54
N LEU A 25 16.82 7.24 8.45
CA LEU A 25 16.58 7.17 9.90
C LEU A 25 15.74 8.33 10.44
N HIS A 26 15.90 9.53 9.88
CA HIS A 26 15.11 10.72 10.22
C HIS A 26 13.59 10.54 9.97
N GLU A 27 13.20 9.74 8.95
CA GLU A 27 11.81 9.37 8.64
C GLU A 27 11.24 8.40 9.69
N PHE A 28 12.09 7.61 10.35
CA PHE A 28 11.71 6.63 11.39
C PHE A 28 11.67 7.24 12.80
N THR A 29 12.41 8.33 13.05
CA THR A 29 12.49 8.98 14.37
C THR A 29 11.50 10.15 14.52
N GLY A 30 10.70 10.45 13.49
CA GLY A 30 9.72 11.52 13.51
C GLY A 30 8.54 11.22 14.45
N SER A 31 8.21 12.19 15.30
CA SER A 31 7.11 12.15 16.30
C SER A 31 5.72 11.79 15.74
N GLU A 32 5.51 11.91 14.42
CA GLU A 32 4.19 11.80 13.80
C GLU A 32 3.94 10.45 13.09
N SER A 33 4.92 9.56 13.02
CA SER A 33 4.79 8.30 12.28
C SER A 33 5.44 7.13 13.00
N SER A 34 4.69 6.02 13.09
CA SER A 34 5.20 4.77 13.63
C SER A 34 6.40 4.27 12.79
N PRO A 35 7.53 3.88 13.40
CA PRO A 35 8.66 3.28 12.68
C PRO A 35 8.25 2.07 11.84
N TRP A 36 7.26 1.31 12.31
CA TRP A 36 6.68 0.18 11.59
C TRP A 36 5.97 0.62 10.29
N LEU A 37 5.24 1.73 10.35
CA LEU A 37 4.55 2.30 9.18
C LEU A 37 5.56 2.76 8.13
N CYS A 38 6.63 3.44 8.56
CA CYS A 38 7.69 3.90 7.68
C CYS A 38 8.38 2.70 6.97
N LEU A 39 8.64 1.62 7.71
CA LEU A 39 9.20 0.39 7.15
C LEU A 39 8.29 -0.25 6.10
N GLN A 40 6.98 -0.31 6.38
CA GLN A 40 6.01 -0.86 5.44
C GLN A 40 5.91 -0.04 4.15
N VAL A 41 5.93 1.28 4.25
CA VAL A 41 5.90 2.18 3.08
C VAL A 41 7.17 2.00 2.23
N LEU A 42 8.33 1.96 2.88
CA LEU A 42 9.62 1.73 2.21
C LEU A 42 9.63 0.38 1.47
N ALA A 43 9.19 -0.69 2.15
CA ALA A 43 9.10 -2.03 1.57
C ALA A 43 8.17 -2.07 0.35
N LYS A 44 6.96 -1.51 0.46
CA LYS A 44 5.98 -1.45 -0.64
C LYS A 44 6.51 -0.66 -1.84
N SER A 45 7.18 0.47 -1.59
CA SER A 45 7.77 1.30 -2.65
C SER A 45 8.87 0.54 -3.43
N LYS A 46 9.79 -0.13 -2.71
CA LYS A 46 10.84 -0.97 -3.31
C LYS A 46 10.26 -2.12 -4.12
N LEU A 47 9.31 -2.87 -3.55
CA LEU A 47 8.65 -3.98 -4.25
C LEU A 47 7.96 -3.53 -5.55
N LYS A 48 7.32 -2.35 -5.55
CA LYS A 48 6.74 -1.76 -6.77
C LYS A 48 7.80 -1.42 -7.81
N GLY A 49 8.95 -0.90 -7.37
CA GLY A 49 10.12 -0.64 -8.22
C GLY A 49 10.66 -1.92 -8.86
N TYR A 50 10.85 -2.98 -8.08
CA TYR A 50 11.28 -4.29 -8.58
C TYR A 50 10.27 -4.86 -9.58
N ALA A 51 8.97 -4.84 -9.27
CA ALA A 51 7.92 -5.31 -10.18
C ALA A 51 7.91 -4.54 -11.51
N SER A 52 8.16 -3.23 -11.47
CA SER A 52 8.20 -2.37 -12.66
C SER A 52 9.46 -2.65 -13.52
N ALA A 53 10.62 -2.79 -12.89
CA ALA A 53 11.87 -3.17 -13.57
C ALA A 53 11.77 -4.57 -14.18
N LEU A 54 11.14 -5.50 -13.46
CA LEU A 54 10.93 -6.87 -13.90
C LEU A 54 9.93 -6.95 -15.06
N ARG A 55 8.90 -6.08 -15.12
CA ARG A 55 7.99 -5.98 -16.29
C ARG A 55 8.66 -5.35 -17.51
N ALA A 56 9.62 -4.44 -17.30
CA ALA A 56 10.40 -3.84 -18.39
C ALA A 56 11.40 -4.83 -19.00
N SER A 57 11.95 -5.74 -18.19
CA SER A 57 12.64 -6.92 -18.70
C SER A 57 11.59 -7.93 -19.19
N LYS A 58 11.63 -8.43 -20.43
CA LYS A 58 10.68 -9.47 -20.90
C LYS A 58 10.88 -10.86 -20.22
N ALA A 59 11.41 -10.89 -18.99
CA ALA A 59 11.59 -12.10 -18.21
C ALA A 59 10.21 -12.57 -17.73
N LYS A 60 9.65 -13.58 -18.42
CA LYS A 60 8.50 -14.34 -17.94
C LYS A 60 8.89 -15.03 -16.65
N THR A 61 8.66 -14.36 -15.53
CA THR A 61 8.67 -14.96 -14.21
C THR A 61 7.25 -14.93 -13.67
N ASN A 62 6.94 -15.83 -12.73
CA ASN A 62 5.63 -16.05 -12.11
C ASN A 62 5.04 -14.82 -11.37
N PHE A 63 5.62 -13.63 -11.56
CA PHE A 63 5.15 -12.33 -11.11
C PHE A 63 3.87 -11.87 -11.83
N ASP A 64 3.56 -12.35 -13.03
CA ASP A 64 2.27 -12.06 -13.69
C ASP A 64 1.08 -12.66 -12.92
N SER A 65 1.35 -13.67 -12.09
CA SER A 65 0.39 -14.29 -11.16
C SER A 65 0.54 -13.81 -9.71
N MET A 66 1.40 -12.81 -9.46
CA MET A 66 1.46 -12.12 -8.18
C MET A 66 0.19 -11.30 -8.06
N GLU A 67 -0.88 -11.97 -7.62
CA GLU A 67 -2.09 -11.34 -7.10
C GLU A 67 -2.45 -10.08 -7.87
N ARG A 68 -3.03 -10.22 -9.07
CA ARG A 68 -4.10 -9.27 -9.41
C ARG A 68 -5.07 -9.37 -8.24
N LEU A 69 -5.05 -8.33 -7.44
CA LEU A 69 -5.05 -8.43 -6.00
C LEU A 69 -6.40 -9.01 -5.58
N LYS A 70 -6.49 -9.94 -4.61
CA LYS A 70 -7.81 -10.18 -3.99
C LYS A 70 -8.39 -8.85 -3.46
N PHE A 71 -7.52 -7.92 -3.07
CA PHE A 71 -7.87 -6.54 -2.79
C PHE A 71 -8.45 -5.78 -3.99
N ASP A 72 -8.00 -6.01 -5.24
CA ASP A 72 -8.59 -5.39 -6.43
C ASP A 72 -10.05 -5.83 -6.57
N SER A 73 -10.41 -7.08 -6.26
CA SER A 73 -11.83 -7.49 -6.33
C SER A 73 -12.73 -6.75 -5.34
N TYR A 74 -12.24 -6.44 -4.14
CA TYR A 74 -12.99 -5.65 -3.15
C TYR A 74 -12.98 -4.16 -3.49
N VAL A 75 -11.86 -3.65 -4.00
CA VAL A 75 -11.74 -2.26 -4.46
C VAL A 75 -12.61 -2.04 -5.71
N ASP A 76 -12.68 -2.98 -6.65
CA ASP A 76 -13.54 -2.95 -7.83
C ASP A 76 -15.04 -2.97 -7.46
N ALA A 77 -15.38 -3.59 -6.32
CA ALA A 77 -16.74 -3.58 -5.77
C ALA A 77 -17.11 -2.28 -5.04
N MET A 78 -16.13 -1.43 -4.70
CA MET A 78 -16.36 -0.12 -4.07
C MET A 78 -16.83 0.91 -5.10
N THR A 79 -17.61 1.90 -4.64
CA THR A 79 -17.90 3.08 -5.45
C THR A 79 -16.65 3.93 -5.65
N THR A 80 -16.64 4.77 -6.70
CA THR A 80 -15.49 5.66 -6.99
C THR A 80 -15.09 6.52 -5.79
N GLU A 81 -16.06 7.01 -5.01
CA GLU A 81 -15.77 7.78 -3.80
C GLU A 81 -15.14 6.92 -2.69
N GLN A 82 -15.64 5.71 -2.47
CA GLN A 82 -15.07 4.76 -1.51
C GLN A 82 -13.65 4.35 -1.90
N GLN A 83 -13.39 4.14 -3.20
CA GLN A 83 -12.04 3.87 -3.70
C GLN A 83 -11.10 5.04 -3.45
N ILE A 84 -11.52 6.28 -3.74
CA ILE A 84 -10.68 7.47 -3.53
C ILE A 84 -10.34 7.62 -2.03
N VAL A 85 -11.32 7.47 -1.15
CA VAL A 85 -11.11 7.58 0.30
C VAL A 85 -10.29 6.41 0.83
N PHE A 86 -10.63 5.18 0.48
CA PHE A 86 -9.93 3.98 0.93
C PHE A 86 -8.49 3.97 0.43
N CYS A 87 -8.26 4.19 -0.87
CA CYS A 87 -6.92 4.26 -1.41
C CYS A 87 -6.16 5.48 -0.86
N GLY A 88 -6.85 6.60 -0.69
CA GLY A 88 -6.36 7.81 -0.05
C GLY A 88 -5.74 7.53 1.32
N VAL A 89 -6.47 6.84 2.19
CA VAL A 89 -6.01 6.49 3.53
C VAL A 89 -5.03 5.31 3.52
N TYR A 90 -5.36 4.23 2.83
CA TYR A 90 -4.65 2.95 2.95
C TYR A 90 -3.36 2.89 2.11
N TYR A 91 -3.38 3.47 0.89
CA TYR A 91 -2.22 3.47 -0.01
C TYR A 91 -1.47 4.79 0.00
N TYR A 92 -2.18 5.93 0.00
CA TYR A 92 -1.59 7.26 -0.08
C TYR A 92 -1.41 7.94 1.28
N GLN A 93 -1.85 7.31 2.38
CA GLN A 93 -1.67 7.78 3.76
C GLN A 93 -2.16 9.21 4.01
N LYS A 94 -3.20 9.64 3.28
CA LYS A 94 -3.85 10.95 3.45
C LYS A 94 -4.71 10.93 4.71
N SER A 95 -4.73 12.05 5.43
CA SER A 95 -5.65 12.23 6.56
C SER A 95 -7.10 12.39 6.06
N THR A 96 -8.08 12.06 6.90
CA THR A 96 -9.50 12.30 6.58
C THR A 96 -9.77 13.78 6.33
N ALA A 97 -9.07 14.67 7.02
CA ALA A 97 -9.17 16.11 6.83
C ALA A 97 -8.67 16.56 5.46
N LEU A 98 -7.56 16.00 4.98
CA LEU A 98 -7.02 16.29 3.65
C LEU A 98 -7.94 15.73 2.56
N LEU A 99 -8.46 14.51 2.75
CA LEU A 99 -9.43 13.91 1.84
C LEU A 99 -10.77 14.67 1.82
N ALA A 100 -11.20 15.22 2.96
CA ALA A 100 -12.40 16.05 3.07
C ALA A 100 -12.25 17.34 2.25
N GLN A 101 -11.06 17.96 2.29
CA GLN A 101 -10.75 19.11 1.44
C GLN A 101 -10.71 18.74 -0.05
N GLU A 102 -10.06 17.63 -0.42
CA GLU A 102 -9.97 17.19 -1.82
C GLU A 102 -11.32 16.79 -2.42
N LEU A 103 -12.21 16.19 -1.63
CA LEU A 103 -13.55 15.77 -2.05
C LEU A 103 -14.60 16.86 -1.87
N ASN A 104 -14.23 18.01 -1.28
CA ASN A 104 -15.15 19.08 -0.87
C ASN A 104 -16.35 18.55 -0.05
N LYS A 105 -16.05 17.68 0.92
CA LYS A 105 -17.02 17.05 1.83
C LYS A 105 -16.68 17.34 3.29
N ALA A 106 -17.63 17.11 4.19
CA ALA A 106 -17.35 17.16 5.61
C ALA A 106 -16.47 15.97 6.06
N ASP A 107 -15.60 16.18 7.05
CA ASP A 107 -14.73 15.11 7.58
C ASP A 107 -15.55 13.90 8.09
N ASP A 108 -16.72 14.16 8.68
CA ASP A 108 -17.65 13.12 9.13
C ASP A 108 -18.19 12.26 7.97
N GLU A 109 -18.39 12.85 6.79
CA GLU A 109 -18.81 12.10 5.60
C GLU A 109 -17.67 11.24 5.06
N VAL A 110 -16.44 11.74 5.04
CA VAL A 110 -15.25 10.97 4.64
C VAL A 110 -15.02 9.79 5.59
N LYS A 111 -15.17 10.00 6.90
CA LYS A 111 -15.11 8.92 7.90
C LYS A 111 -16.20 7.87 7.69
N LYS A 112 -17.41 8.28 7.30
CA LYS A 112 -18.51 7.37 7.00
C LYS A 112 -18.19 6.53 5.76
N ILE A 113 -17.74 7.16 4.67
CA ILE A 113 -17.33 6.48 3.43
C ILE A 113 -16.20 5.48 3.70
N LEU A 114 -15.21 5.87 4.51
CA LEU A 114 -14.11 4.99 4.91
C LEU A 114 -14.60 3.77 5.70
N LYS A 115 -15.53 3.97 6.65
CA LYS A 115 -16.13 2.86 7.42
C LYS A 115 -16.90 1.90 6.52
N GLU A 116 -17.66 2.41 5.55
CA GLU A 116 -18.39 1.59 4.57
C GLU A 116 -17.43 0.77 3.71
N ALA A 117 -16.33 1.38 3.24
CA ALA A 117 -15.28 0.68 2.50
C ALA A 117 -14.65 -0.46 3.32
N PHE A 118 -14.34 -0.23 4.61
CA PHE A 118 -13.83 -1.28 5.50
C PHE A 118 -14.86 -2.37 5.78
N LEU A 119 -16.15 -2.02 5.88
CA LEU A 119 -17.22 -3.00 6.10
C LEU A 119 -17.35 -3.96 4.90
N MET A 120 -17.19 -3.45 3.67
CA MET A 120 -17.17 -4.29 2.47
C MET A 120 -15.99 -5.27 2.46
N ILE A 121 -14.79 -4.82 2.87
CA ILE A 121 -13.62 -5.70 2.98
C ILE A 121 -13.80 -6.76 4.08
N LYS A 122 -14.47 -6.39 5.19
CA LYS A 122 -14.66 -7.29 6.32
C LYS A 122 -15.73 -8.37 6.07
N ASN A 123 -16.75 -8.06 5.27
CA ASN A 123 -17.90 -8.93 5.03
C ASN A 123 -17.84 -9.71 3.71
N GLY A 124 -16.83 -9.46 2.87
CA GLY A 124 -16.58 -10.23 1.64
C GLY A 124 -15.42 -11.20 1.78
#